data_AF-A0A5Q6RWK9-F1
#
_entry.id   AF-A0A5Q6RWK9-F1
#
_cell.length_a   1.000
_cell.length_b   1.000
_cell.length_c   1.000
_cell.angle_alpha   90.00
_cell.angle_beta   90.00
_cell.angle_gamma   90.00
#
_symmetry.space_group_name_H-M   'P 1'
#
loop_
_entity.id
_entity.type
_entity.pdbx_description
1 polymer ?
#
loop_
_entity_poly.entity_id
_entity_poly.type
_entity_poly.pdbx_seq_one_letter_code
_entity_poly.pdbx_strand_id
1 'polypeptide(L)'
;MSPRTPKRKAGGRRVKEQVVETTSAALALGAQSGRLVVGAVVVAALLLVVGEIRTASSGDAPAPPSAQEVAQLAYGCPTFNHTGSASPTTVAVGTLPGAAVDGGSRTVVRLPGADPVAALADAPRGTWATAAAGQKTSSVLVNVVGAQAPGTVAYAASKATGADGGGLAVGACPRPAPERWFVGAGGSTERSTALVLTNTSTSPGVVDLTMYGGAGEVEGVGATGIVVDPGTSKTVRLAQLTAGEAELAVRVVVRRGAVAAAAVDVTRQGVSTPAGSEFLPSSALPATDVTVAGVPGDQSARTLLVANPSDRTATVALSIATKDGAFTPTGLETVDIAPQSVTPVRLPADISPRAYAVRLTSDVPVTASVRTTVGSDVAYSVAADAWEGTAVVPVQMGRALAPGSMRVIVTPGGEETSSVRVTAHAEDGTEVGNAELEAPGGTTTTVDPFGAGGVGVDVDDVAYLTLQTNGTVRAAAVYGTGGFAVTPLTAAPVREAAPVVRPVAP
;
A
#
# COMPACT_ATOMS: atom_id res chain seq x y z
N MET A 1 36.69 15.70 -51.02
CA MET A 1 37.82 14.74 -51.05
C MET A 1 37.38 13.48 -50.30
N SER A 2 37.33 12.37 -51.03
CA SER A 2 37.04 11.01 -50.52
C SER A 2 38.30 10.44 -49.81
N PRO A 3 38.28 9.22 -49.22
CA PRO A 3 38.39 9.01 -47.78
C PRO A 3 39.60 8.12 -47.40
N ARG A 4 39.89 7.95 -46.10
CA ARG A 4 40.65 6.78 -45.61
C ARG A 4 40.17 6.30 -44.24
N THR A 5 39.41 5.21 -44.26
CA THR A 5 39.41 4.16 -43.23
C THR A 5 40.62 3.24 -43.48
N PRO A 6 41.22 2.65 -42.43
CA PRO A 6 40.96 1.24 -42.08
C PRO A 6 40.95 1.05 -40.53
N LYS A 7 40.62 -0.06 -39.86
CA LYS A 7 40.32 -1.47 -40.16
C LYS A 7 39.68 -2.08 -38.90
N ARG A 8 38.71 -2.98 -39.07
CA ARG A 8 38.28 -3.97 -38.05
C ARG A 8 39.43 -4.92 -37.67
N LYS A 9 39.45 -5.39 -36.42
CA LYS A 9 39.85 -6.75 -36.05
C LYS A 9 38.95 -7.28 -34.94
N ALA A 10 38.55 -8.53 -35.12
CA ALA A 10 37.73 -9.33 -34.23
C ALA A 10 38.61 -10.20 -33.32
N GLY A 11 38.03 -10.74 -32.24
CA GLY A 11 38.22 -12.16 -31.91
C GLY A 11 38.91 -12.53 -30.58
N GLY A 12 38.22 -13.40 -29.82
CA GLY A 12 38.76 -14.34 -28.82
C GLY A 12 38.56 -13.86 -27.38
N ARG A 13 37.73 -14.47 -26.49
CA ARG A 13 37.36 -15.88 -26.27
C ARG A 13 38.57 -16.81 -26.33
N ARG A 14 39.32 -16.88 -25.22
CA ARG A 14 40.03 -18.06 -24.68
C ARG A 14 40.85 -17.66 -23.45
N VAL A 15 40.16 -17.41 -22.33
CA VAL A 15 40.76 -17.42 -20.99
C VAL A 15 40.43 -18.80 -20.40
N LYS A 16 41.14 -19.83 -20.86
CA LYS A 16 41.07 -21.19 -20.27
C LYS A 16 42.29 -22.08 -20.58
N GLU A 17 43.38 -21.52 -21.10
CA GLU A 17 44.53 -22.29 -21.59
C GLU A 17 45.89 -21.77 -21.05
N GLN A 18 45.91 -21.19 -19.85
CA GLN A 18 47.14 -20.64 -19.24
C GLN A 18 47.51 -21.24 -17.86
N VAL A 19 46.99 -22.43 -17.53
CA VAL A 19 47.26 -23.11 -16.24
C VAL A 19 48.00 -24.44 -16.40
N VAL A 20 48.49 -24.80 -17.58
CA VAL A 20 49.14 -26.12 -17.80
C VAL A 20 50.65 -26.04 -18.11
N GLU A 21 51.27 -24.86 -18.03
CA GLU A 21 52.65 -24.69 -18.51
C GLU A 21 53.65 -24.13 -17.48
N THR A 22 53.54 -24.55 -16.21
CA THR A 22 54.55 -24.25 -15.17
C THR A 22 54.94 -25.44 -14.30
N THR A 23 54.82 -26.67 -14.80
CA THR A 23 55.25 -27.88 -14.07
C THR A 23 56.19 -28.76 -14.88
N SER A 24 57.15 -28.16 -15.59
CA SER A 24 58.20 -28.90 -16.33
C SER A 24 59.55 -28.19 -16.30
N ALA A 25 60.08 -27.90 -15.11
CA ALA A 25 61.47 -27.43 -14.94
C ALA A 25 61.95 -27.53 -13.48
N ALA A 26 62.01 -28.72 -12.87
CA ALA A 26 62.61 -28.86 -11.53
C ALA A 26 63.16 -30.25 -11.17
N LEU A 27 63.38 -31.15 -12.13
CA LEU A 27 63.92 -32.49 -11.84
C LEU A 27 65.06 -32.85 -12.81
N ALA A 28 66.13 -32.08 -12.73
CA ALA A 28 67.46 -32.51 -13.14
C ALA A 28 68.49 -31.80 -12.24
N LEU A 29 69.43 -32.57 -11.68
CA LEU A 29 70.54 -32.22 -10.77
C LEU A 29 70.23 -32.43 -9.28
N GLY A 30 70.81 -33.49 -8.70
CA GLY A 30 70.85 -33.65 -7.24
C GLY A 30 71.00 -35.08 -6.71
N ALA A 31 71.80 -35.94 -7.34
CA ALA A 31 72.27 -37.17 -6.71
C ALA A 31 73.45 -36.84 -5.78
N GLN A 32 73.22 -36.82 -4.46
CA GLN A 32 74.15 -37.30 -3.41
C GLN A 32 73.57 -36.98 -2.02
N SER A 33 73.69 -37.95 -1.11
CA SER A 33 73.27 -37.97 0.31
C SER A 33 71.78 -38.25 0.63
N GLY A 34 71.47 -39.54 0.82
CA GLY A 34 70.15 -40.10 1.10
C GLY A 34 69.60 -39.87 2.51
N ARG A 35 69.64 -38.63 3.02
CA ARG A 35 69.00 -38.26 4.31
C ARG A 35 68.16 -36.97 4.29
N LEU A 36 67.96 -36.34 3.13
CA LEU A 36 67.18 -35.10 3.01
C LEU A 36 65.80 -35.25 2.33
N VAL A 37 65.46 -36.44 1.82
CA VAL A 37 64.21 -36.66 1.07
C VAL A 37 62.98 -36.83 1.99
N VAL A 38 63.16 -37.22 3.25
CA VAL A 38 62.02 -37.38 4.19
C VAL A 38 61.52 -36.03 4.74
N GLY A 39 62.40 -35.04 4.89
CA GLY A 39 62.02 -33.71 5.41
C GLY A 39 61.19 -32.87 4.43
N ALA A 40 61.50 -32.95 3.13
CA ALA A 40 60.79 -32.16 2.10
C ALA A 40 59.36 -32.65 1.85
N VAL A 41 59.09 -33.97 1.99
CA VAL A 41 57.75 -34.54 1.82
C VAL A 41 56.84 -34.17 2.98
N VAL A 42 57.37 -34.08 4.21
CA VAL A 42 56.58 -33.67 5.40
C VAL A 42 56.25 -32.18 5.35
N VAL A 43 57.17 -31.31 4.89
CA VAL A 43 56.89 -29.87 4.76
C VAL A 43 55.93 -29.58 3.59
N ALA A 44 56.02 -30.32 2.47
CA ALA A 44 55.04 -30.20 1.38
C ALA A 44 53.65 -30.71 1.79
N ALA A 45 53.57 -31.79 2.58
CA ALA A 45 52.31 -32.27 3.14
C ALA A 45 51.71 -31.29 4.18
N LEU A 46 52.53 -30.68 5.03
CA LEU A 46 52.08 -29.64 5.97
C LEU A 46 51.69 -28.33 5.26
N LEU A 47 52.34 -27.95 4.16
CA LEU A 47 51.93 -26.79 3.36
C LEU A 47 50.68 -27.05 2.50
N LEU A 48 50.38 -28.31 2.15
CA LEU A 48 49.10 -28.69 1.56
C LEU A 48 47.98 -28.73 2.62
N VAL A 49 48.27 -29.15 3.86
CA VAL A 49 47.30 -29.12 4.96
C VAL A 49 47.03 -27.69 5.49
N VAL A 50 48.01 -26.78 5.43
CA VAL A 50 47.81 -25.35 5.77
C VAL A 50 47.28 -24.54 4.57
N GLY A 51 47.44 -25.05 3.34
CA GLY A 51 46.88 -24.47 2.11
C GLY A 51 45.40 -24.79 1.86
N GLU A 52 44.84 -25.80 2.53
CA GLU A 52 43.43 -26.20 2.38
C GLU A 52 42.46 -25.53 3.38
N ILE A 53 42.92 -24.70 4.32
CA ILE A 53 42.03 -23.89 5.20
C ILE A 53 41.75 -22.50 4.60
N ARG A 54 41.95 -22.33 3.29
CA ARG A 54 41.38 -21.22 2.53
C ARG A 54 40.58 -21.74 1.36
N THR A 55 39.60 -22.59 1.66
CA THR A 55 38.37 -22.56 0.87
C THR A 55 37.84 -21.13 0.97
N ALA A 56 38.07 -20.36 -0.10
CA ALA A 56 37.32 -19.15 -0.33
C ALA A 56 35.87 -19.49 -0.05
N SER A 57 35.24 -18.83 0.93
CA SER A 57 33.80 -18.88 1.02
C SER A 57 33.31 -18.43 -0.34
N SER A 58 32.83 -19.37 -1.14
CA SER A 58 31.87 -19.06 -2.19
C SER A 58 30.84 -18.22 -1.48
N GLY A 59 30.87 -16.90 -1.72
CA GLY A 59 29.90 -15.99 -1.15
C GLY A 59 28.56 -16.51 -1.64
N ASP A 60 27.86 -17.23 -0.77
CA ASP A 60 26.51 -17.67 -1.04
C ASP A 60 25.78 -16.39 -1.45
N ALA A 61 25.26 -16.39 -2.68
CA ALA A 61 24.32 -15.36 -3.09
C ALA A 61 23.30 -15.26 -1.95
N PRO A 62 23.00 -14.06 -1.42
CA PRO A 62 22.11 -13.94 -0.28
C PRO A 62 20.85 -14.73 -0.57
N ALA A 63 20.57 -15.75 0.27
CA ALA A 63 19.34 -16.50 0.13
C ALA A 63 18.19 -15.47 0.12
N PRO A 64 17.23 -15.58 -0.82
CA PRO A 64 16.10 -14.66 -0.83
C PRO A 64 15.44 -14.68 0.55
N PRO A 65 15.06 -13.51 1.09
CA PRO A 65 14.52 -13.43 2.44
C PRO A 65 13.34 -14.40 2.57
N SER A 66 13.41 -15.30 3.55
CA SER A 66 12.29 -16.19 3.83
C SER A 66 11.13 -15.37 4.39
N ALA A 67 9.91 -15.66 3.92
CA ALA A 67 8.71 -15.05 4.47
C ALA A 67 8.55 -15.51 5.92
N GLN A 68 8.50 -14.55 6.85
CA GLN A 68 8.33 -14.78 8.27
C GLN A 68 6.91 -14.42 8.67
N GLU A 69 6.36 -15.15 9.64
CA GLU A 69 5.09 -14.80 10.24
C GLU A 69 5.22 -13.48 11.00
N VAL A 70 4.20 -12.63 10.87
CA VAL A 70 4.23 -11.29 11.45
C VAL A 70 4.05 -11.37 12.96
N ALA A 71 5.11 -11.07 13.72
CA ALA A 71 5.09 -11.11 15.18
C ALA A 71 4.59 -9.81 15.84
N GLN A 72 4.57 -8.69 15.10
CA GLN A 72 4.14 -7.40 15.62
C GLN A 72 3.51 -6.56 14.52
N LEU A 73 2.42 -5.89 14.85
CA LEU A 73 1.73 -4.92 14.00
C LEU A 73 1.41 -3.66 14.79
N ALA A 74 1.35 -2.55 14.07
CA ALA A 74 0.79 -1.33 14.60
C ALA A 74 0.01 -0.56 13.53
N TYR A 75 -1.03 0.14 13.96
CA TYR A 75 -1.92 0.94 13.13
C TYR A 75 -2.19 2.30 13.77
N GLY A 76 -2.25 3.35 12.95
CA GLY A 76 -2.76 4.66 13.36
C GLY A 76 -4.09 4.96 12.67
N CYS A 77 -5.20 4.73 13.36
CA CYS A 77 -6.53 4.92 12.80
C CYS A 77 -6.95 6.40 12.88
N PRO A 78 -7.16 7.09 11.75
CA PRO A 78 -7.58 8.49 11.77
C PRO A 78 -9.00 8.65 12.30
N THR A 79 -9.35 9.88 12.65
CA THR A 79 -10.69 10.30 13.07
C THR A 79 -11.07 11.59 12.35
N PHE A 80 -12.31 12.04 12.42
CA PHE A 80 -12.68 13.37 11.91
C PHE A 80 -12.63 14.43 13.02
N ASN A 81 -11.43 14.74 13.50
CA ASN A 81 -11.19 15.76 14.53
C ASN A 81 -10.02 16.67 14.16
N HIS A 82 -10.12 17.30 12.99
CA HIS A 82 -9.01 18.07 12.39
C HIS A 82 -9.40 19.49 11.98
N THR A 83 -10.69 19.78 11.91
CA THR A 83 -11.30 21.05 11.48
C THR A 83 -11.84 21.88 12.65
N GLY A 84 -11.76 21.36 13.89
CA GLY A 84 -12.44 21.94 15.06
C GLY A 84 -13.87 21.43 15.28
N SER A 85 -14.39 20.61 14.35
CA SER A 85 -15.56 19.74 14.52
C SER A 85 -15.08 18.30 14.80
N ALA A 86 -15.96 17.47 15.39
CA ALA A 86 -15.67 16.08 15.75
C ALA A 86 -16.76 15.15 15.22
N SER A 87 -16.66 14.73 13.96
CA SER A 87 -17.61 13.75 13.43
C SER A 87 -17.42 12.37 14.08
N PRO A 88 -18.51 11.67 14.45
CA PRO A 88 -18.40 10.37 15.10
C PRO A 88 -17.67 9.35 14.22
N THR A 89 -16.47 8.94 14.66
CA THR A 89 -15.69 7.87 14.03
C THR A 89 -15.78 6.59 14.86
N THR A 90 -16.02 5.46 14.21
CA THR A 90 -15.88 4.11 14.75
C THR A 90 -14.60 3.48 14.23
N VAL A 91 -13.84 2.83 15.10
CA VAL A 91 -12.70 1.98 14.74
C VAL A 91 -13.11 0.52 14.89
N ALA A 92 -12.71 -0.30 13.92
CA ALA A 92 -12.84 -1.75 13.98
C ALA A 92 -11.46 -2.39 13.97
N VAL A 93 -11.31 -3.47 14.73
CA VAL A 93 -10.14 -4.35 14.69
C VAL A 93 -10.64 -5.78 14.55
N GLY A 94 -10.15 -6.46 13.53
CA GLY A 94 -10.46 -7.86 13.27
C GLY A 94 -9.20 -8.66 13.02
N THR A 95 -9.26 -9.97 13.18
CA THR A 95 -8.17 -10.86 12.79
C THR A 95 -8.73 -11.97 11.92
N LEU A 96 -8.00 -12.36 10.87
CA LEU A 96 -8.44 -13.46 10.02
C LEU A 96 -8.81 -14.70 10.87
N PRO A 97 -9.91 -15.40 10.52
CA PRO A 97 -10.28 -16.64 11.18
C PRO A 97 -9.13 -17.65 11.17
N GLY A 98 -8.94 -18.36 12.27
CA GLY A 98 -7.90 -19.37 12.43
C GLY A 98 -7.89 -19.94 13.84
N ALA A 99 -7.15 -21.02 14.06
CA ALA A 99 -7.04 -21.64 15.38
C ALA A 99 -6.59 -20.60 16.41
N ALA A 100 -7.27 -20.57 17.56
CA ALA A 100 -6.81 -19.80 18.70
C ALA A 100 -5.44 -20.34 19.11
N VAL A 101 -4.45 -19.46 19.04
CA VAL A 101 -3.08 -19.73 19.47
C VAL A 101 -2.84 -18.91 20.71
N ASP A 102 -2.42 -19.57 21.79
CA ASP A 102 -2.11 -18.90 23.04
C ASP A 102 -0.87 -18.00 22.86
N GLY A 103 -0.92 -16.84 23.51
CA GLY A 103 0.16 -15.87 23.51
C GLY A 103 -0.10 -14.65 22.62
N GLY A 104 0.62 -13.56 22.91
CA GLY A 104 0.39 -12.27 22.28
C GLY A 104 -0.62 -11.40 23.01
N SER A 105 -0.68 -10.13 22.61
CA SER A 105 -1.57 -9.13 23.21
C SER A 105 -1.90 -8.04 22.21
N ARG A 106 -2.98 -7.32 22.49
CA ARG A 106 -3.38 -6.13 21.74
C ARG A 106 -3.59 -4.98 22.72
N THR A 107 -2.99 -3.83 22.42
CA THR A 107 -3.20 -2.59 23.17
C THR A 107 -3.84 -1.57 22.23
N VAL A 108 -4.90 -0.92 22.69
CA VAL A 108 -5.60 0.10 21.90
C VAL A 108 -5.82 1.32 22.76
N VAL A 109 -5.34 2.48 22.30
CA VAL A 109 -5.43 3.75 23.05
C VAL A 109 -5.88 4.90 22.15
N ARG A 110 -6.57 5.88 22.75
CA ARG A 110 -6.96 7.13 22.09
C ARG A 110 -5.87 8.19 22.23
N LEU A 111 -5.59 8.90 21.13
CA LEU A 111 -4.61 9.99 21.07
C LEU A 111 -5.31 11.33 20.79
N PRO A 112 -4.89 12.45 21.41
CA PRO A 112 -3.82 12.57 22.38
C PRO A 112 -4.21 11.95 23.74
N GLY A 113 -3.23 11.34 24.42
CA GLY A 113 -3.43 10.65 25.69
C GLY A 113 -3.03 9.18 25.62
N ALA A 114 -3.54 8.40 26.58
CA ALA A 114 -3.31 6.95 26.67
C ALA A 114 -4.58 6.22 27.14
N ASP A 115 -5.76 6.82 26.92
CA ASP A 115 -7.02 6.25 27.39
C ASP A 115 -7.28 4.92 26.66
N PRO A 116 -7.37 3.79 27.39
CA PRO A 116 -7.54 2.49 26.78
C PRO A 116 -8.93 2.32 26.17
N VAL A 117 -9.00 1.59 25.05
CA VAL A 117 -10.26 1.18 24.42
C VAL A 117 -10.45 -0.32 24.65
N ALA A 118 -10.91 -0.68 25.85
CA ALA A 118 -11.07 -2.07 26.31
C ALA A 118 -11.85 -2.96 25.33
N ALA A 119 -12.95 -2.44 24.76
CA ALA A 119 -13.75 -3.19 23.77
C ALA A 119 -12.95 -3.67 22.55
N LEU A 120 -11.88 -2.93 22.17
CA LEU A 120 -10.98 -3.36 21.11
C LEU A 120 -9.78 -4.12 21.67
N ALA A 121 -9.19 -3.69 22.80
CA ALA A 121 -8.00 -4.32 23.36
C ALA A 121 -8.24 -5.77 23.81
N ASP A 122 -9.39 -6.01 24.46
CA ASP A 122 -9.70 -7.27 25.13
C ASP A 122 -10.48 -8.26 24.25
N ALA A 123 -10.85 -7.85 23.02
CA ALA A 123 -11.65 -8.70 22.16
C ALA A 123 -10.89 -9.97 21.75
N PRO A 124 -11.51 -11.16 21.80
CA PRO A 124 -10.85 -12.41 21.46
C PRO A 124 -10.29 -12.41 20.03
N ARG A 125 -9.22 -13.20 19.80
CA ARG A 125 -8.70 -13.42 18.43
C ARG A 125 -9.80 -14.02 17.56
N GLY A 126 -9.89 -13.57 16.31
CA GLY A 126 -10.91 -14.02 15.36
C GLY A 126 -12.24 -13.25 15.44
N THR A 127 -12.44 -12.41 16.45
CA THR A 127 -13.63 -11.55 16.53
C THR A 127 -13.46 -10.25 15.76
N TRP A 128 -14.57 -9.69 15.30
CA TRP A 128 -14.67 -8.37 14.71
C TRP A 128 -15.11 -7.34 15.75
N ALA A 129 -14.15 -6.70 16.41
CA ALA A 129 -14.44 -5.77 17.48
C ALA A 129 -14.59 -4.34 16.96
N THR A 130 -15.58 -3.60 17.46
CA THR A 130 -15.79 -2.20 17.09
C THR A 130 -15.93 -1.29 18.31
N ALA A 131 -15.45 -0.06 18.21
CA ALA A 131 -15.62 0.94 19.27
C ALA A 131 -15.60 2.37 18.72
N ALA A 132 -16.37 3.26 19.37
CA ALA A 132 -16.29 4.68 19.07
C ALA A 132 -14.93 5.26 19.48
N ALA A 133 -14.32 6.01 18.58
CA ALA A 133 -13.02 6.65 18.80
C ALA A 133 -13.08 7.73 19.89
N GLY A 134 -14.22 8.40 20.04
CA GLY A 134 -14.40 9.52 20.98
C GLY A 134 -14.12 10.88 20.35
N GLN A 135 -14.78 11.93 20.87
CA GLN A 135 -14.86 13.25 20.23
C GLN A 135 -13.57 14.08 20.31
N LYS A 136 -12.68 13.78 21.26
CA LYS A 136 -11.39 14.49 21.44
C LYS A 136 -10.21 13.71 20.87
N THR A 137 -10.48 12.59 20.24
CA THR A 137 -9.48 11.70 19.67
C THR A 137 -9.11 12.22 18.29
N SER A 138 -7.83 12.27 17.97
CA SER A 138 -7.26 12.59 16.66
C SER A 138 -6.84 11.32 15.92
N SER A 139 -6.36 10.34 16.66
CA SER A 139 -5.99 9.00 16.15
C SER A 139 -6.25 7.94 17.23
N VAL A 140 -6.59 6.72 16.82
CA VAL A 140 -6.57 5.54 17.69
C VAL A 140 -5.34 4.70 17.33
N LEU A 141 -4.45 4.52 18.30
CA LEU A 141 -3.25 3.70 18.15
C LEU A 141 -3.57 2.26 18.55
N VAL A 142 -3.37 1.34 17.62
CA VAL A 142 -3.51 -0.11 17.84
C VAL A 142 -2.12 -0.72 17.73
N ASN A 143 -1.64 -1.39 18.78
CA ASN A 143 -0.45 -2.23 18.72
C ASN A 143 -0.84 -3.67 19.02
N VAL A 144 -0.28 -4.61 18.26
CA VAL A 144 -0.57 -6.03 18.35
C VAL A 144 0.74 -6.80 18.34
N VAL A 145 0.92 -7.74 19.25
CA VAL A 145 2.15 -8.53 19.37
C VAL A 145 1.86 -10.01 19.55
N GLY A 146 2.84 -10.85 19.21
CA GLY A 146 2.78 -12.29 19.37
C GLY A 146 1.67 -12.91 18.52
N ALA A 147 1.02 -13.95 19.05
CA ALA A 147 0.05 -14.73 18.32
C ALA A 147 -1.26 -13.97 18.00
N GLN A 148 -1.44 -12.74 18.50
CA GLN A 148 -2.52 -11.85 18.09
C GLN A 148 -2.21 -11.14 16.77
N ALA A 149 -0.95 -10.93 16.38
CA ALA A 149 -0.59 -10.07 15.24
C ALA A 149 -0.92 -10.65 13.84
N PRO A 150 -0.62 -11.93 13.51
CA PRO A 150 -0.81 -12.43 12.15
C PRO A 150 -2.27 -12.33 11.70
N GLY A 151 -2.49 -11.67 10.56
CA GLY A 151 -3.81 -11.47 9.96
C GLY A 151 -4.67 -10.39 10.63
N THR A 152 -4.16 -9.64 11.62
CA THR A 152 -4.91 -8.52 12.19
C THR A 152 -4.99 -7.35 11.23
N VAL A 153 -6.19 -6.81 11.07
CA VAL A 153 -6.52 -5.63 10.28
C VAL A 153 -7.23 -4.61 11.15
N ALA A 154 -7.14 -3.34 10.78
CA ALA A 154 -7.87 -2.27 11.45
C ALA A 154 -8.49 -1.33 10.41
N TYR A 155 -9.70 -0.85 10.68
CA TYR A 155 -10.46 0.05 9.82
C TYR A 155 -11.04 1.21 10.64
N ALA A 156 -11.25 2.34 9.98
CA ALA A 156 -12.00 3.48 10.51
C ALA A 156 -13.18 3.78 9.59
N ALA A 157 -14.33 4.07 10.19
CA ALA A 157 -15.52 4.52 9.47
C ALA A 157 -16.12 5.74 10.18
N SER A 158 -16.60 6.71 9.40
CA SER A 158 -17.22 7.92 9.91
C SER A 158 -18.39 8.33 9.03
N LYS A 159 -19.51 8.70 9.65
CA LYS A 159 -20.55 9.49 8.99
C LYS A 159 -20.26 10.95 9.32
N ALA A 160 -19.64 11.65 8.37
CA ALA A 160 -19.21 13.02 8.59
C ALA A 160 -20.44 13.93 8.74
N THR A 161 -20.38 14.85 9.69
CA THR A 161 -21.37 15.92 9.83
C THR A 161 -21.16 16.96 8.73
N GLY A 162 -22.14 17.83 8.46
CA GLY A 162 -21.97 18.89 7.47
C GLY A 162 -20.80 19.84 7.78
N ALA A 163 -20.47 20.04 9.06
CA ALA A 163 -19.31 20.82 9.48
C ALA A 163 -17.98 20.19 9.05
N ASP A 164 -17.97 18.89 8.77
CA ASP A 164 -16.80 18.13 8.29
C ASP A 164 -16.91 17.71 6.82
N GLY A 165 -17.85 18.26 6.04
CA GLY A 165 -18.03 17.96 4.62
C GLY A 165 -19.20 17.02 4.31
N GLY A 166 -19.76 16.35 5.32
CA GLY A 166 -20.85 15.39 5.13
C GLY A 166 -20.39 14.09 4.44
N GLY A 167 -21.30 13.14 4.30
CA GLY A 167 -21.02 11.88 3.59
C GLY A 167 -20.49 10.76 4.47
N LEU A 168 -20.04 9.70 3.81
CA LEU A 168 -19.50 8.49 4.44
C LEU A 168 -18.01 8.39 4.10
N ALA A 169 -17.18 8.15 5.11
CA ALA A 169 -15.77 7.84 4.94
C ALA A 169 -15.48 6.47 5.53
N VAL A 170 -14.83 5.59 4.76
CA VAL A 170 -14.41 4.25 5.20
C VAL A 170 -13.01 3.99 4.68
N GLY A 171 -12.09 3.65 5.58
CA GLY A 171 -10.69 3.44 5.21
C GLY A 171 -9.99 2.42 6.10
N ALA A 172 -9.03 1.71 5.52
CA ALA A 172 -8.09 0.91 6.30
C ALA A 172 -7.19 1.83 7.13
N CYS A 173 -6.97 1.48 8.39
CA CYS A 173 -5.99 2.20 9.20
C CYS A 173 -4.58 1.92 8.65
N PRO A 174 -3.75 2.94 8.39
CA PRO A 174 -2.41 2.72 7.87
C PRO A 174 -1.49 2.08 8.92
N ARG A 175 -0.64 1.16 8.45
CA ARG A 175 0.60 0.74 9.14
C ARG A 175 1.71 1.77 8.91
N PRO A 176 2.70 1.86 9.83
CA PRO A 176 3.94 2.56 9.54
C PRO A 176 4.56 2.12 8.23
N ALA A 177 4.99 3.08 7.42
CA ALA A 177 5.65 2.84 6.14
C ALA A 177 6.72 3.91 5.90
N PRO A 178 7.84 3.57 5.23
CA PRO A 178 8.90 4.54 4.95
C PRO A 178 8.43 5.65 3.99
N GLU A 179 7.48 5.34 3.12
CA GLU A 179 6.94 6.26 2.14
C GLU A 179 5.44 6.01 1.91
N ARG A 180 4.66 7.08 1.76
CA ARG A 180 3.23 7.06 1.39
C ARG A 180 2.94 8.17 0.39
N TRP A 181 1.99 7.93 -0.50
CA TRP A 181 1.53 8.90 -1.50
C TRP A 181 0.03 9.13 -1.36
N PHE A 182 -0.39 10.40 -1.30
CA PHE A 182 -1.81 10.78 -1.34
C PHE A 182 -2.04 11.63 -2.58
N VAL A 183 -2.80 11.12 -3.55
CA VAL A 183 -3.07 11.81 -4.82
C VAL A 183 -4.52 12.29 -4.81
N GLY A 184 -4.72 13.61 -4.94
CA GLY A 184 -6.03 14.25 -4.80
C GLY A 184 -6.29 14.83 -3.43
N ALA A 185 -5.24 15.09 -2.66
CA ALA A 185 -5.35 15.96 -1.49
C ALA A 185 -5.66 17.41 -1.91
N GLY A 186 -5.98 18.27 -0.95
CA GLY A 186 -6.23 19.69 -1.18
C GLY A 186 -5.76 20.58 -0.02
N GLY A 187 -5.34 21.78 -0.37
CA GLY A 187 -4.94 22.86 0.55
C GLY A 187 -5.76 24.14 0.34
N SER A 188 -6.97 24.03 -0.22
CA SER A 188 -7.88 25.15 -0.47
C SER A 188 -9.05 25.17 0.53
N THR A 189 -9.90 26.19 0.45
CA THR A 189 -11.12 26.29 1.28
C THR A 189 -12.20 25.30 0.84
N GLU A 190 -12.27 24.99 -0.46
CA GLU A 190 -13.22 24.04 -1.03
C GLU A 190 -12.74 22.59 -0.88
N ARG A 191 -11.42 22.38 -0.77
CA ARG A 191 -10.86 21.06 -0.48
C ARG A 191 -9.70 21.17 0.48
N SER A 192 -9.90 20.64 1.68
CA SER A 192 -8.94 20.70 2.77
C SER A 192 -8.61 19.31 3.27
N THR A 193 -7.36 18.89 3.09
CA THR A 193 -6.84 17.64 3.63
C THR A 193 -6.00 17.89 4.88
N ALA A 194 -6.17 17.02 5.87
CA ALA A 194 -5.30 16.93 7.04
C ALA A 194 -4.57 15.58 7.05
N LEU A 195 -3.24 15.61 7.21
CA LEU A 195 -2.45 14.41 7.46
C LEU A 195 -2.43 14.12 8.96
N VAL A 196 -2.73 12.88 9.34
CA VAL A 196 -2.64 12.37 10.72
C VAL A 196 -1.44 11.46 10.79
N LEU A 197 -0.36 11.96 11.40
CA LEU A 197 0.90 11.24 11.58
C LEU A 197 0.89 10.59 12.96
N THR A 198 0.77 9.27 13.03
CA THR A 198 0.74 8.51 14.29
C THR A 198 2.06 7.76 14.46
N ASN A 199 2.84 8.11 15.48
CA ASN A 199 4.07 7.40 15.79
C ASN A 199 3.74 6.19 16.68
N THR A 200 3.94 5.00 16.14
CA THR A 200 3.62 3.75 16.80
C THR A 200 4.80 3.19 17.60
N SER A 201 5.92 3.90 17.64
CA SER A 201 7.13 3.47 18.34
C SER A 201 7.36 4.23 19.65
N THR A 202 8.33 3.74 20.43
CA THR A 202 8.79 4.35 21.69
C THR A 202 9.88 5.41 21.49
N SER A 203 10.23 5.73 20.24
CA SER A 203 11.24 6.75 19.89
C SER A 203 10.64 7.84 19.01
N PRO A 204 11.14 9.09 19.06
CA PRO A 204 10.63 10.15 18.19
C PRO A 204 10.75 9.78 16.71
N GLY A 205 9.68 10.03 15.96
CA GLY A 205 9.62 9.90 14.51
C GLY A 205 9.90 11.24 13.84
N VAL A 206 10.49 11.20 12.65
CA VAL A 206 10.75 12.40 11.83
C VAL A 206 10.21 12.16 10.43
N VAL A 207 9.36 13.08 9.97
CA VAL A 207 8.66 13.00 8.68
C VAL A 207 8.96 14.22 7.83
N ASP A 208 9.19 13.99 6.54
CA ASP A 208 9.28 15.02 5.51
C ASP A 208 8.10 14.90 4.55
N LEU A 209 7.58 16.02 4.09
CA LEU A 209 6.50 16.14 3.12
C LEU A 209 7.04 16.84 1.86
N THR A 210 6.78 16.23 0.69
CA THR A 210 6.92 16.89 -0.61
C THR A 210 5.55 16.97 -1.25
N MET A 211 5.19 18.13 -1.81
CA MET A 211 3.85 18.40 -2.32
C MET A 211 3.94 18.90 -3.76
N TYR A 212 3.06 18.41 -4.62
CA TYR A 212 3.00 18.75 -6.03
C TYR A 212 1.62 19.29 -6.36
N GLY A 213 1.56 20.51 -6.88
CA GLY A 213 0.35 21.17 -7.36
C GLY A 213 0.27 21.13 -8.89
N GLY A 214 -0.69 21.86 -9.45
CA GLY A 214 -0.87 21.91 -10.91
C GLY A 214 0.25 22.64 -11.65
N ALA A 215 0.94 23.57 -10.98
CA ALA A 215 2.00 24.39 -11.55
C ALA A 215 3.43 23.86 -11.28
N GLY A 216 3.56 22.73 -10.58
CA GLY A 216 4.84 22.18 -10.15
C GLY A 216 4.89 21.87 -8.65
N GLU A 217 6.10 21.72 -8.11
CA GLU A 217 6.32 21.48 -6.69
C GLU A 217 5.88 22.69 -5.85
N VAL A 218 5.23 22.43 -4.73
CA VAL A 218 4.73 23.44 -3.81
C VAL A 218 5.57 23.41 -2.54
N GLU A 219 6.33 24.48 -2.32
CA GLU A 219 7.12 24.64 -1.10
C GLU A 219 6.23 24.95 0.11
N GLY A 220 6.30 24.11 1.14
CA GLY A 220 5.60 24.31 2.41
C GLY A 220 6.55 24.65 3.55
N VAL A 221 6.32 25.78 4.23
CA VAL A 221 7.09 26.14 5.43
C VAL A 221 6.81 25.13 6.55
N GLY A 222 7.84 24.42 7.01
CA GLY A 222 7.69 23.38 8.04
C GLY A 222 7.20 22.03 7.49
N ALA A 223 7.27 21.82 6.18
CA ALA A 223 6.98 20.53 5.54
C ALA A 223 8.06 19.47 5.80
N THR A 224 9.28 19.88 6.21
CA THR A 224 10.39 18.98 6.51
C THR A 224 10.73 18.95 8.01
N GLY A 225 11.31 17.85 8.48
CA GLY A 225 11.75 17.68 9.85
C GLY A 225 10.60 17.62 10.86
N ILE A 226 9.41 17.19 10.45
CA ILE A 226 8.23 17.13 11.31
C ILE A 226 8.43 16.04 12.36
N VAL A 227 8.70 16.47 13.59
CA VAL A 227 8.82 15.56 14.73
C VAL A 227 7.43 15.11 15.20
N VAL A 228 7.30 13.80 15.42
CA VAL A 228 6.13 13.14 16.03
C VAL A 228 6.62 12.34 17.24
N ASP A 229 6.18 12.73 18.43
CA ASP A 229 6.66 12.14 19.69
C ASP A 229 6.23 10.67 19.86
N PRO A 230 6.97 9.86 20.64
CA PRO A 230 6.65 8.45 20.88
C PRO A 230 5.20 8.21 21.30
N GLY A 231 4.52 7.25 20.66
CA GLY A 231 3.14 6.89 21.02
C GLY A 231 2.12 8.03 20.90
N THR A 232 2.43 9.08 20.16
CA THR A 232 1.53 10.23 19.94
C THR A 232 1.08 10.33 18.49
N SER A 233 0.19 11.27 18.22
CA SER A 233 -0.16 11.65 16.86
C SER A 233 -0.08 13.16 16.67
N LYS A 234 0.25 13.57 15.45
CA LYS A 234 0.36 14.96 15.03
C LYS A 234 -0.47 15.18 13.77
N THR A 235 -1.34 16.18 13.80
CA THR A 235 -2.13 16.58 12.63
C THR A 235 -1.44 17.73 11.89
N VAL A 236 -1.24 17.56 10.58
CA VAL A 236 -0.69 18.57 9.68
C VAL A 236 -1.77 18.95 8.67
N ARG A 237 -2.27 20.19 8.71
CA ARG A 237 -3.27 20.68 7.75
C ARG A 237 -2.58 21.23 6.52
N LEU A 238 -2.86 20.65 5.35
CA LEU A 238 -2.19 21.06 4.11
C LEU A 238 -2.53 22.50 3.71
N ALA A 239 -3.75 22.96 4.00
CA ALA A 239 -4.13 24.36 3.76
C ALA A 239 -3.26 25.40 4.49
N GLN A 240 -2.51 25.00 5.52
CA GLN A 240 -1.55 25.87 6.21
C GLN A 240 -0.17 25.88 5.56
N LEU A 241 0.14 24.89 4.71
CA LEU A 241 1.41 24.72 4.03
C LEU A 241 1.35 25.13 2.56
N THR A 242 0.21 24.90 1.90
CA THR A 242 0.01 25.00 0.45
C THR A 242 -1.24 25.82 0.12
N ALA A 243 -1.38 26.98 0.76
CA ALA A 243 -2.62 27.76 0.73
C ALA A 243 -3.10 28.04 -0.70
N GLY A 244 -4.30 27.54 -1.03
CA GLY A 244 -4.97 27.78 -2.31
C GLY A 244 -4.89 26.65 -3.33
N GLU A 245 -4.07 25.63 -3.10
CA GLU A 245 -3.96 24.49 -4.03
C GLU A 245 -5.18 23.56 -3.92
N ALA A 246 -5.99 23.49 -4.98
CA ALA A 246 -7.20 22.67 -4.99
C ALA A 246 -6.91 21.16 -5.24
N GLU A 247 -5.83 20.86 -5.96
CA GLU A 247 -5.41 19.50 -6.28
C GLU A 247 -3.94 19.36 -5.91
N LEU A 248 -3.65 18.41 -5.01
CA LEU A 248 -2.31 18.10 -4.55
C LEU A 248 -2.02 16.61 -4.66
N ALA A 249 -0.78 16.29 -5.02
CA ALA A 249 -0.17 15.02 -4.68
C ALA A 249 0.82 15.25 -3.54
N VAL A 250 0.75 14.42 -2.48
CA VAL A 250 1.62 14.54 -1.31
C VAL A 250 2.41 13.27 -1.12
N ARG A 251 3.73 13.41 -1.11
CA ARG A 251 4.69 12.38 -0.74
C ARG A 251 5.07 12.56 0.72
N VAL A 252 4.83 11.54 1.54
CA VAL A 252 5.19 11.50 2.95
C VAL A 252 6.35 10.54 3.13
N VAL A 253 7.50 11.02 3.60
CA VAL A 253 8.71 10.22 3.82
C VAL A 253 9.05 10.18 5.31
N VAL A 254 9.09 8.98 5.89
CA VAL A 254 9.52 8.77 7.27
C VAL A 254 11.04 8.61 7.31
N ARG A 255 11.73 9.63 7.79
CA ARG A 255 13.21 9.66 7.91
C ARG A 255 13.71 8.83 9.08
N ARG A 256 12.90 8.74 10.15
CA ARG A 256 13.21 8.01 11.37
C ARG A 256 11.93 7.60 12.08
N GLY A 257 11.97 6.47 12.77
CA GLY A 257 10.87 5.96 13.61
C GLY A 257 9.85 5.15 12.81
N ALA A 258 8.77 4.73 13.48
CA ALA A 258 7.66 4.03 12.86
C ALA A 258 6.42 4.93 12.89
N VAL A 259 6.18 5.66 11.80
CA VAL A 259 5.06 6.60 11.69
C VAL A 259 4.08 6.10 10.64
N ALA A 260 2.83 5.88 11.05
CA ALA A 260 1.70 5.68 10.16
C ALA A 260 1.14 7.05 9.73
N ALA A 261 0.91 7.23 8.43
CA ALA A 261 0.33 8.44 7.88
C ALA A 261 -1.05 8.13 7.29
N ALA A 262 -2.08 8.83 7.76
CA ALA A 262 -3.42 8.83 7.18
C ALA A 262 -3.74 10.22 6.63
N ALA A 263 -4.63 10.30 5.63
CA ALA A 263 -5.15 11.56 5.11
C ALA A 263 -6.67 11.60 5.33
N VAL A 264 -7.15 12.72 5.88
CA VAL A 264 -8.58 13.01 6.05
C VAL A 264 -8.90 14.18 5.13
N ASP A 265 -9.67 13.93 4.09
CA ASP A 265 -10.06 14.92 3.09
C ASP A 265 -11.48 15.40 3.33
N VAL A 266 -11.68 16.71 3.19
CA VAL A 266 -12.98 17.36 3.35
C VAL A 266 -13.22 18.25 2.14
N THR A 267 -14.31 17.99 1.43
CA THR A 267 -14.72 18.75 0.25
C THR A 267 -15.99 19.57 0.54
N ARG A 268 -16.02 20.79 0.01
CA ARG A 268 -17.13 21.73 0.07
C ARG A 268 -17.36 22.38 -1.28
N GLN A 269 -18.60 22.80 -1.53
CA GLN A 269 -18.94 23.70 -2.62
C GLN A 269 -19.06 25.13 -2.09
N GLY A 270 -18.30 26.06 -2.66
CA GLY A 270 -18.21 27.42 -2.15
C GLY A 270 -17.67 27.46 -0.72
N VAL A 271 -18.21 28.36 0.10
CA VAL A 271 -17.66 28.63 1.44
C VAL A 271 -18.09 27.63 2.51
N SER A 272 -19.25 26.98 2.34
CA SER A 272 -19.86 26.21 3.46
C SER A 272 -20.68 24.99 3.07
N THR A 273 -21.01 24.78 1.79
CA THR A 273 -21.92 23.68 1.41
C THR A 273 -21.16 22.36 1.48
N PRO A 274 -21.59 21.38 2.31
CA PRO A 274 -20.95 20.08 2.40
C PRO A 274 -20.96 19.35 1.05
N ALA A 275 -19.82 18.78 0.64
CA ALA A 275 -19.68 18.10 -0.66
C ALA A 275 -18.85 16.81 -0.57
N GLY A 276 -18.86 16.18 0.59
CA GLY A 276 -18.26 14.88 0.85
C GLY A 276 -16.99 14.96 1.69
N SER A 277 -16.66 13.83 2.28
CA SER A 277 -15.48 13.67 3.13
C SER A 277 -14.97 12.25 3.01
N GLU A 278 -13.66 12.05 3.02
CA GLU A 278 -13.07 10.73 2.81
C GLU A 278 -11.83 10.52 3.68
N PHE A 279 -11.62 9.27 4.09
CA PHE A 279 -10.31 8.81 4.53
C PHE A 279 -9.46 8.52 3.28
N LEU A 280 -8.91 9.57 2.67
CA LEU A 280 -8.19 9.52 1.39
C LEU A 280 -7.14 8.39 1.42
N PRO A 281 -7.32 7.31 0.64
CA PRO A 281 -6.40 6.19 0.67
C PRO A 281 -5.02 6.56 0.11
N SER A 282 -3.99 5.88 0.60
CA SER A 282 -2.65 6.00 0.02
C SER A 282 -2.61 5.29 -1.33
N SER A 283 -2.10 5.99 -2.34
CA SER A 283 -1.74 5.42 -3.63
C SER A 283 -0.47 4.58 -3.54
N ALA A 284 -0.31 3.64 -4.46
CA ALA A 284 0.92 2.90 -4.68
C ALA A 284 2.07 3.85 -5.05
N LEU A 285 3.31 3.40 -4.81
CA LEU A 285 4.49 4.18 -5.13
C LEU A 285 4.56 4.48 -6.64
N PRO A 286 5.14 5.61 -7.06
CA PRO A 286 5.29 5.93 -8.46
C PRO A 286 6.04 4.84 -9.23
N ALA A 287 5.47 4.41 -10.36
CA ALA A 287 6.04 3.40 -11.25
C ALA A 287 5.72 3.73 -12.71
N THR A 288 6.41 3.09 -13.66
CA THR A 288 6.11 3.24 -15.09
C THR A 288 4.79 2.58 -15.48
N ASP A 289 4.33 1.62 -14.69
CA ASP A 289 3.08 0.90 -14.92
C ASP A 289 2.27 0.91 -13.62
N VAL A 290 1.16 1.64 -13.62
CA VAL A 290 0.28 1.75 -12.45
C VAL A 290 -1.16 1.47 -12.83
N THR A 291 -1.92 0.90 -11.91
CA THR A 291 -3.34 0.58 -12.13
C THR A 291 -4.16 1.15 -10.99
N VAL A 292 -5.02 2.11 -11.31
CA VAL A 292 -6.08 2.59 -10.41
C VAL A 292 -7.25 1.63 -10.50
N ALA A 293 -7.39 0.77 -9.50
CA ALA A 293 -8.43 -0.26 -9.47
C ALA A 293 -9.64 0.19 -8.63
N GLY A 294 -10.79 -0.44 -8.89
CA GLY A 294 -11.98 -0.19 -8.08
C GLY A 294 -12.70 1.11 -8.40
N VAL A 295 -12.67 1.57 -9.64
CA VAL A 295 -13.45 2.75 -10.07
C VAL A 295 -14.89 2.30 -10.32
N PRO A 296 -15.88 2.82 -9.56
CA PRO A 296 -17.27 2.42 -9.75
C PRO A 296 -17.83 2.92 -11.09
N GLY A 297 -18.65 2.08 -11.71
CA GLY A 297 -19.43 2.43 -12.91
C GLY A 297 -20.68 3.21 -12.54
N ASP A 298 -21.30 3.87 -13.54
CA ASP A 298 -22.50 4.75 -13.51
C ASP A 298 -22.22 6.07 -14.28
N GLN A 299 -23.12 7.06 -14.26
CA GLN A 299 -22.91 8.38 -14.88
C GLN A 299 -22.29 9.41 -13.90
N SER A 300 -21.51 8.97 -12.90
CA SER A 300 -20.79 9.87 -11.99
C SER A 300 -19.72 10.69 -12.73
N ALA A 301 -19.41 11.86 -12.17
CA ALA A 301 -18.28 12.65 -12.64
C ALA A 301 -16.99 12.04 -12.10
N ARG A 302 -16.04 11.72 -12.99
CA ARG A 302 -14.71 11.21 -12.61
C ARG A 302 -13.59 12.13 -13.08
N THR A 303 -12.62 12.33 -12.20
CA THR A 303 -11.36 12.99 -12.52
C THR A 303 -10.22 12.06 -12.16
N LEU A 304 -9.46 11.62 -13.16
CA LEU A 304 -8.18 10.98 -12.96
C LEU A 304 -7.16 12.06 -12.58
N LEU A 305 -6.44 11.86 -11.49
CA LEU A 305 -5.38 12.73 -11.01
C LEU A 305 -4.08 11.96 -11.14
N VAL A 306 -3.15 12.46 -11.96
CA VAL A 306 -1.86 11.80 -12.20
C VAL A 306 -0.74 12.68 -11.65
N ALA A 307 0.07 12.11 -10.76
CA ALA A 307 1.21 12.76 -10.13
C ALA A 307 2.51 12.29 -10.79
N ASN A 308 3.32 13.26 -11.23
CA ASN A 308 4.64 13.04 -11.78
C ASN A 308 5.69 13.62 -10.82
N PRO A 309 6.39 12.79 -10.02
CA PRO A 309 7.48 13.25 -9.16
C PRO A 309 8.77 13.63 -9.90
N SER A 310 8.90 13.30 -11.18
CA SER A 310 10.15 13.44 -11.91
C SER A 310 10.39 14.86 -12.40
N ASP A 311 11.64 15.16 -12.74
CA ASP A 311 12.10 16.43 -13.32
C ASP A 311 11.86 16.53 -14.84
N ARG A 312 11.16 15.55 -15.43
CA ARG A 312 10.83 15.48 -16.86
C ARG A 312 9.33 15.34 -17.05
N THR A 313 8.82 15.78 -18.19
CA THR A 313 7.43 15.50 -18.58
C THR A 313 7.23 13.99 -18.67
N ALA A 314 6.14 13.50 -18.08
CA ALA A 314 5.71 12.12 -18.23
C ALA A 314 4.71 12.03 -19.39
N THR A 315 4.97 11.16 -20.34
CA THR A 315 4.03 10.85 -21.43
C THR A 315 3.30 9.57 -21.07
N VAL A 316 2.03 9.71 -20.66
CA VAL A 316 1.24 8.63 -20.05
C VAL A 316 0.20 8.11 -21.04
N ALA A 317 0.30 6.84 -21.41
CA ALA A 317 -0.72 6.10 -22.15
C ALA A 317 -1.77 5.54 -21.19
N LEU A 318 -3.05 5.66 -21.56
CA LEU A 318 -4.18 5.24 -20.73
C LEU A 318 -5.00 4.11 -21.38
N SER A 319 -5.40 3.14 -20.56
CA SER A 319 -6.32 2.06 -20.95
C SER A 319 -7.33 1.78 -19.83
N ILE A 320 -8.57 1.52 -20.21
CA ILE A 320 -9.68 1.22 -19.32
C ILE A 320 -9.99 -0.27 -19.40
N ALA A 321 -9.86 -0.98 -18.27
CA ALA A 321 -10.22 -2.40 -18.17
C ALA A 321 -11.62 -2.55 -17.55
N THR A 322 -12.58 -3.01 -18.33
CA THR A 322 -13.96 -3.30 -17.90
C THR A 322 -14.20 -4.81 -17.87
N LYS A 323 -15.41 -5.26 -17.51
CA LYS A 323 -15.76 -6.69 -17.63
C LYS A 323 -15.73 -7.21 -19.08
N ASP A 324 -15.96 -6.32 -20.05
CA ASP A 324 -16.14 -6.69 -21.46
C ASP A 324 -14.82 -6.61 -22.25
N GLY A 325 -13.72 -6.25 -21.57
CA GLY A 325 -12.39 -6.11 -22.14
C GLY A 325 -11.77 -4.74 -21.84
N ALA A 326 -10.59 -4.52 -22.41
CA ALA A 326 -9.84 -3.28 -22.29
C ALA A 326 -9.94 -2.42 -23.56
N PHE A 327 -9.99 -1.09 -23.39
CA PHE A 327 -9.98 -0.14 -24.50
C PHE A 327 -9.35 1.20 -24.08
N THR A 328 -8.92 1.99 -25.06
CA THR A 328 -8.42 3.35 -24.83
C THR A 328 -9.52 4.36 -25.15
N PRO A 329 -9.86 5.29 -24.23
CA PRO A 329 -10.84 6.34 -24.52
C PRO A 329 -10.33 7.29 -25.60
N THR A 330 -11.20 7.66 -26.54
CA THR A 330 -10.89 8.61 -27.61
C THR A 330 -10.42 9.95 -27.05
N GLY A 331 -9.30 10.46 -27.54
CA GLY A 331 -8.71 11.73 -27.10
C GLY A 331 -7.93 11.65 -25.78
N LEU A 332 -7.81 10.45 -25.19
CA LEU A 332 -6.98 10.15 -24.03
C LEU A 332 -5.96 9.04 -24.34
N GLU A 333 -5.53 8.93 -25.61
CA GLU A 333 -4.53 7.95 -26.02
C GLU A 333 -3.19 8.21 -25.34
N THR A 334 -2.87 9.48 -25.11
CA THR A 334 -1.67 9.91 -24.42
C THR A 334 -1.95 11.24 -23.71
N VAL A 335 -1.49 11.36 -22.47
CA VAL A 335 -1.59 12.59 -21.68
C VAL A 335 -0.19 12.95 -21.18
N ASP A 336 0.21 14.19 -21.41
CA ASP A 336 1.46 14.72 -20.87
C ASP A 336 1.23 15.30 -19.47
N ILE A 337 2.03 14.84 -18.50
CA ILE A 337 2.04 15.33 -17.12
C ILE A 337 3.33 16.13 -16.93
N ALA A 338 3.20 17.40 -16.56
CA ALA A 338 4.36 18.27 -16.38
C ALA A 338 5.31 17.72 -15.29
N PRO A 339 6.60 18.11 -15.31
CA PRO A 339 7.54 17.77 -14.25
C PRO A 339 7.02 18.22 -12.88
N GLN A 340 7.26 17.39 -11.86
CA GLN A 340 6.96 17.70 -10.45
C GLN A 340 5.54 18.26 -10.24
N SER A 341 4.52 17.72 -10.94
CA SER A 341 3.17 18.27 -10.87
C SER A 341 2.11 17.19 -10.68
N VAL A 342 0.90 17.61 -10.35
CA VAL A 342 -0.31 16.80 -10.48
C VAL A 342 -1.20 17.36 -11.58
N THR A 343 -1.68 16.50 -12.48
CA THR A 343 -2.54 16.90 -13.59
C THR A 343 -3.91 16.22 -13.47
N PRO A 344 -5.01 17.00 -13.40
CA PRO A 344 -6.37 16.46 -13.48
C PRO A 344 -6.77 16.20 -14.93
N VAL A 345 -7.24 14.98 -15.20
CA VAL A 345 -7.77 14.52 -16.47
C VAL A 345 -9.23 14.12 -16.26
N ARG A 346 -10.15 14.85 -16.89
CA ARG A 346 -11.58 14.50 -16.82
C ARG A 346 -11.84 13.26 -17.67
N LEU A 347 -12.35 12.20 -17.05
CA LEU A 347 -12.77 11.01 -17.77
C LEU A 347 -14.19 11.25 -18.32
N PRO A 348 -14.53 10.76 -19.53
CA PRO A 348 -15.89 10.84 -20.07
C PRO A 348 -16.91 10.23 -19.10
N ALA A 349 -18.07 10.89 -18.92
CA ALA A 349 -19.09 10.42 -17.98
C ALA A 349 -19.71 9.08 -18.40
N ASP A 350 -19.71 8.81 -19.71
CA ASP A 350 -20.22 7.60 -20.36
C ASP A 350 -19.12 6.56 -20.63
N ILE A 351 -17.91 6.73 -20.05
CA ILE A 351 -16.76 5.84 -20.26
C ILE A 351 -17.12 4.36 -20.05
N SER A 352 -17.91 4.05 -19.03
CA SER A 352 -18.50 2.73 -18.84
C SER A 352 -19.69 2.80 -17.89
N PRO A 353 -20.80 2.10 -18.19
CA PRO A 353 -21.88 1.90 -17.21
C PRO A 353 -21.50 0.90 -16.11
N ARG A 354 -20.36 0.18 -16.24
CA ARG A 354 -19.87 -0.82 -15.28
C ARG A 354 -18.60 -0.31 -14.61
N ALA A 355 -18.23 -0.92 -13.48
CA ALA A 355 -16.96 -0.61 -12.84
C ALA A 355 -15.77 -0.97 -13.73
N TYR A 356 -14.67 -0.26 -13.52
CA TYR A 356 -13.47 -0.42 -14.33
C TYR A 356 -12.20 -0.15 -13.51
N ALA A 357 -11.07 -0.46 -14.12
CA ALA A 357 -9.76 -0.01 -13.67
C ALA A 357 -9.14 0.88 -14.74
N VAL A 358 -8.36 1.87 -14.32
CA VAL A 358 -7.55 2.72 -15.19
C VAL A 358 -6.10 2.23 -15.13
N ARG A 359 -5.60 1.70 -16.24
CA ARG A 359 -4.20 1.30 -16.43
C ARG A 359 -3.45 2.46 -17.06
N LEU A 360 -2.31 2.83 -16.47
CA LEU A 360 -1.42 3.87 -16.96
C LEU A 360 -0.05 3.26 -17.23
N THR A 361 0.47 3.48 -18.42
CA THR A 361 1.86 3.17 -18.79
C THR A 361 2.56 4.46 -19.16
N SER A 362 3.73 4.69 -18.58
CA SER A 362 4.45 5.97 -18.61
C SER A 362 5.94 5.75 -18.87
N ASP A 363 6.59 6.70 -19.53
CA ASP A 363 8.03 6.69 -19.79
C ASP A 363 8.88 7.08 -18.56
N VAL A 364 8.25 7.67 -17.54
CA VAL A 364 8.81 7.96 -16.21
C VAL A 364 7.85 7.52 -15.10
N PRO A 365 8.34 7.28 -13.87
CA PRO A 365 7.47 6.88 -12.76
C PRO A 365 6.36 7.89 -12.46
N VAL A 366 5.11 7.43 -12.39
CA VAL A 366 3.92 8.20 -12.00
C VAL A 366 3.08 7.42 -11.00
N THR A 367 2.24 8.10 -10.23
CA THR A 367 1.16 7.47 -9.43
C THR A 367 -0.14 8.23 -9.66
N ALA A 368 -1.29 7.64 -9.32
CA ALA A 368 -2.57 8.22 -9.67
C ALA A 368 -3.71 7.87 -8.73
N SER A 369 -4.79 8.65 -8.80
CA SER A 369 -6.09 8.34 -8.22
C SER A 369 -7.21 8.76 -9.16
N VAL A 370 -8.40 8.20 -8.97
CA VAL A 370 -9.63 8.64 -9.63
C VAL A 370 -10.57 9.14 -8.54
N ARG A 371 -10.82 10.46 -8.53
CA ARG A 371 -11.87 11.08 -7.74
C ARG A 371 -13.21 10.82 -8.43
N THR A 372 -14.14 10.19 -7.74
CA THR A 372 -15.51 9.97 -8.20
C THR A 372 -16.47 10.80 -7.37
N THR A 373 -17.37 11.55 -8.01
CA THR A 373 -18.38 12.39 -7.36
C THR A 373 -19.77 11.85 -7.63
N VAL A 374 -20.51 11.53 -6.56
CA VAL A 374 -21.89 11.05 -6.61
C VAL A 374 -22.75 11.97 -5.76
N GLY A 375 -23.65 12.74 -6.39
CA GLY A 375 -24.45 13.74 -5.69
C GLY A 375 -23.55 14.77 -4.99
N SER A 376 -23.67 14.88 -3.67
CA SER A 376 -22.88 15.76 -2.81
C SER A 376 -21.82 15.00 -2.00
N ASP A 377 -21.32 13.88 -2.51
CA ASP A 377 -20.30 13.06 -1.86
C ASP A 377 -19.17 12.68 -2.84
N VAL A 378 -17.99 12.38 -2.30
CA VAL A 378 -16.79 12.08 -3.08
C VAL A 378 -16.04 10.89 -2.48
N ALA A 379 -15.52 10.03 -3.35
CA ALA A 379 -14.63 8.94 -2.96
C ALA A 379 -13.47 8.80 -3.95
N TYR A 380 -12.44 8.06 -3.56
CA TYR A 380 -11.24 7.89 -4.36
C TYR A 380 -10.89 6.42 -4.54
N SER A 381 -10.71 6.05 -5.80
CA SER A 381 -9.95 4.87 -6.20
C SER A 381 -8.50 5.29 -6.38
N VAL A 382 -7.53 4.50 -5.95
CA VAL A 382 -6.09 4.85 -6.05
C VAL A 382 -5.32 3.80 -6.80
N ALA A 383 -4.13 4.16 -7.29
CA ALA A 383 -3.20 3.17 -7.81
C ALA A 383 -2.91 2.17 -6.70
N ALA A 384 -3.00 0.88 -7.02
CA ALA A 384 -2.82 -0.19 -6.04
C ALA A 384 -1.82 -1.22 -6.57
N ASP A 385 -1.01 -1.77 -5.67
CA ASP A 385 -0.24 -2.97 -5.95
C ASP A 385 -1.17 -4.18 -5.97
N ALA A 386 -0.88 -5.16 -6.82
CA ALA A 386 -1.61 -6.41 -6.79
C ALA A 386 -1.13 -7.25 -5.59
N TRP A 387 -2.05 -7.95 -4.93
CA TRP A 387 -1.78 -8.75 -3.75
C TRP A 387 -2.32 -10.17 -3.90
N GLU A 388 -1.74 -11.08 -3.13
CA GLU A 388 -2.19 -12.47 -2.96
C GLU A 388 -2.53 -12.73 -1.50
N GLY A 389 -3.33 -13.76 -1.25
CA GLY A 389 -3.74 -14.16 0.11
C GLY A 389 -5.17 -13.74 0.41
N THR A 390 -5.41 -13.29 1.64
CA THR A 390 -6.76 -13.00 2.12
C THR A 390 -6.88 -11.54 2.56
N ALA A 391 -7.78 -10.79 1.94
CA ALA A 391 -8.16 -9.44 2.37
C ALA A 391 -9.44 -9.48 3.24
N VAL A 392 -9.65 -8.45 4.05
CA VAL A 392 -10.86 -8.28 4.87
C VAL A 392 -11.65 -7.08 4.37
N VAL A 393 -12.97 -7.21 4.27
CA VAL A 393 -13.88 -6.12 3.89
C VAL A 393 -14.85 -5.86 5.04
N PRO A 394 -14.83 -4.67 5.66
CA PRO A 394 -15.81 -4.35 6.69
C PRO A 394 -17.21 -4.22 6.06
N VAL A 395 -18.19 -4.88 6.67
CA VAL A 395 -19.62 -4.75 6.29
C VAL A 395 -20.36 -3.92 7.33
N GLN A 396 -20.03 -4.11 8.61
CA GLN A 396 -20.61 -3.37 9.73
C GLN A 396 -19.52 -2.79 10.65
N MET A 397 -19.68 -1.52 11.03
CA MET A 397 -18.82 -0.83 12.00
C MET A 397 -19.66 0.06 12.92
N GLY A 398 -20.49 -0.58 13.75
CA GLY A 398 -21.44 0.09 14.62
C GLY A 398 -22.39 1.00 13.82
N ARG A 399 -22.61 2.23 14.30
CA ARG A 399 -23.50 3.18 13.60
C ARG A 399 -22.87 3.88 12.39
N ALA A 400 -21.54 3.85 12.29
CA ALA A 400 -20.80 4.58 11.25
C ALA A 400 -20.91 3.88 9.89
N LEU A 401 -20.81 2.54 9.87
CA LEU A 401 -21.06 1.72 8.69
C LEU A 401 -22.16 0.72 9.02
N ALA A 402 -23.33 0.91 8.41
CA ALA A 402 -24.49 0.05 8.60
C ALA A 402 -24.63 -0.90 7.39
N PRO A 403 -25.27 -2.07 7.58
CA PRO A 403 -25.69 -2.95 6.50
C PRO A 403 -26.38 -2.19 5.36
N GLY A 404 -26.09 -2.57 4.12
CA GLY A 404 -26.76 -2.00 2.97
C GLY A 404 -26.06 -2.25 1.64
N SER A 405 -26.32 -1.37 0.67
CA SER A 405 -25.73 -1.44 -0.67
C SER A 405 -24.20 -1.35 -0.60
N MET A 406 -23.55 -2.45 -0.96
CA MET A 406 -22.12 -2.51 -1.21
C MET A 406 -21.81 -3.26 -2.50
N ARG A 407 -20.62 -3.03 -3.03
CA ARG A 407 -20.03 -3.80 -4.14
C ARG A 407 -18.58 -4.10 -3.81
N VAL A 408 -18.11 -5.26 -4.27
CA VAL A 408 -16.68 -5.55 -4.34
C VAL A 408 -16.29 -5.52 -5.81
N ILE A 409 -15.27 -4.73 -6.13
CA ILE A 409 -14.70 -4.64 -7.47
C ILE A 409 -13.34 -5.35 -7.44
N VAL A 410 -13.12 -6.29 -8.36
CA VAL A 410 -11.90 -7.09 -8.46
C VAL A 410 -11.31 -6.92 -9.87
N THR A 411 -10.02 -6.59 -9.92
CA THR A 411 -9.24 -6.50 -11.15
C THR A 411 -8.02 -7.42 -11.00
N PRO A 412 -7.90 -8.51 -11.78
CA PRO A 412 -6.72 -9.36 -11.73
C PRO A 412 -5.42 -8.62 -12.00
N GLY A 413 -4.33 -9.12 -11.44
CA GLY A 413 -2.99 -8.54 -11.54
C GLY A 413 -2.36 -8.66 -12.93
N GLY A 414 -2.85 -9.59 -13.75
CA GLY A 414 -2.37 -9.86 -15.10
C GLY A 414 -3.47 -10.37 -16.04
N GLU A 415 -3.08 -11.19 -17.02
CA GLU A 415 -3.95 -11.69 -18.08
C GLU A 415 -4.54 -13.09 -17.78
N GLU A 416 -4.12 -13.72 -16.69
CA GLU A 416 -4.68 -14.99 -16.21
C GLU A 416 -5.94 -14.74 -15.37
N THR A 417 -6.91 -15.66 -15.47
CA THR A 417 -8.10 -15.65 -14.62
C THR A 417 -7.73 -15.95 -13.16
N SER A 418 -8.24 -15.13 -12.24
CA SER A 418 -8.13 -15.35 -10.80
C SER A 418 -9.47 -15.81 -10.22
N SER A 419 -9.45 -16.85 -9.41
CA SER A 419 -10.60 -17.26 -8.62
C SER A 419 -10.56 -16.53 -7.27
N VAL A 420 -11.70 -15.97 -6.86
CA VAL A 420 -11.84 -15.27 -5.60
C VAL A 420 -12.98 -15.89 -4.79
N ARG A 421 -12.63 -16.43 -3.63
CA ARG A 421 -13.59 -16.92 -2.65
C ARG A 421 -13.96 -15.78 -1.73
N VAL A 422 -15.25 -15.43 -1.70
CA VAL A 422 -15.82 -14.45 -0.79
C VAL A 422 -16.51 -15.20 0.34
N THR A 423 -16.06 -15.01 1.57
CA THR A 423 -16.67 -15.65 2.75
C THR A 423 -17.23 -14.57 3.67
N ALA A 424 -18.47 -14.74 4.11
CA ALA A 424 -19.14 -13.87 5.06
C ALA A 424 -18.98 -14.39 6.49
N HIS A 425 -18.67 -13.48 7.41
CA HIS A 425 -18.43 -13.80 8.82
C HIS A 425 -19.32 -12.95 9.75
N ALA A 426 -19.84 -13.59 10.79
CA ALA A 426 -20.48 -12.93 11.92
C ALA A 426 -19.44 -12.21 12.82
N GLU A 427 -19.90 -11.47 13.83
CA GLU A 427 -19.04 -10.70 14.73
C GLU A 427 -18.04 -11.59 15.52
N ASP A 428 -18.44 -12.82 15.85
CA ASP A 428 -17.58 -13.79 16.52
C ASP A 428 -16.57 -14.50 15.60
N GLY A 429 -16.61 -14.19 14.30
CA GLY A 429 -15.75 -14.77 13.26
C GLY A 429 -16.31 -16.02 12.58
N THR A 430 -17.47 -16.51 13.01
CA THR A 430 -18.13 -17.68 12.42
C THR A 430 -18.45 -17.43 10.96
N GLU A 431 -18.06 -18.34 10.08
CA GLU A 431 -18.49 -18.34 8.68
C GLU A 431 -20.00 -18.60 8.60
N VAL A 432 -20.73 -17.67 8.00
CA VAL A 432 -22.20 -17.76 7.84
C VAL A 432 -22.62 -17.98 6.39
N GLY A 433 -21.75 -17.69 5.42
CA GLY A 433 -22.01 -17.91 4.00
C GLY A 433 -20.75 -17.73 3.17
N ASN A 434 -20.77 -18.22 1.93
CA ASN A 434 -19.66 -18.04 1.00
C ASN A 434 -20.13 -18.09 -0.45
N ALA A 435 -19.30 -17.54 -1.34
CA ALA A 435 -19.45 -17.61 -2.78
C ALA A 435 -18.08 -17.69 -3.45
N GLU A 436 -18.03 -18.26 -4.65
CA GLU A 436 -16.87 -18.21 -5.52
C GLU A 436 -17.18 -17.35 -6.74
N LEU A 437 -16.23 -16.50 -7.12
CA LEU A 437 -16.30 -15.71 -8.33
C LEU A 437 -15.03 -15.91 -9.16
N GLU A 438 -15.22 -15.88 -10.46
CA GLU A 438 -14.11 -15.84 -11.42
C GLU A 438 -13.91 -14.40 -11.88
N ALA A 439 -12.65 -13.96 -11.83
CA ALA A 439 -12.22 -12.66 -12.34
C ALA A 439 -11.29 -12.90 -13.54
N PRO A 440 -11.80 -12.79 -14.78
CA PRO A 440 -10.98 -12.99 -15.98
C PRO A 440 -9.84 -11.98 -16.06
N GLY A 441 -8.65 -12.43 -16.43
CA GLY A 441 -7.50 -11.54 -16.62
C GLY A 441 -7.76 -10.49 -17.69
N GLY A 442 -7.07 -9.35 -17.59
CA GLY A 442 -7.32 -8.22 -18.50
C GLY A 442 -8.62 -7.43 -18.22
N THR A 443 -9.50 -7.91 -17.33
CA THR A 443 -10.83 -7.33 -17.09
C THR A 443 -11.03 -6.79 -15.66
N THR A 444 -12.20 -6.20 -15.40
CA THR A 444 -12.66 -5.83 -14.06
C THR A 444 -14.03 -6.45 -13.79
N THR A 445 -14.12 -7.22 -12.70
CA THR A 445 -15.36 -7.88 -12.24
C THR A 445 -15.95 -7.11 -11.07
N THR A 446 -17.27 -7.02 -11.02
CA THR A 446 -18.00 -6.45 -9.87
C THR A 446 -18.96 -7.49 -9.33
N VAL A 447 -18.95 -7.69 -8.02
CA VAL A 447 -19.89 -8.56 -7.32
C VAL A 447 -20.70 -7.76 -6.31
N ASP A 448 -21.99 -8.08 -6.22
CA ASP A 448 -22.83 -7.76 -5.07
C ASP A 448 -22.72 -8.94 -4.09
N PRO A 449 -22.00 -8.80 -2.96
CA PRO A 449 -21.83 -9.93 -2.05
C PRO A 449 -23.16 -10.46 -1.52
N PHE A 450 -24.21 -9.63 -1.44
CA PHE A 450 -25.52 -9.98 -0.89
C PHE A 450 -26.61 -10.07 -1.97
N GLY A 451 -26.23 -9.96 -3.24
CA GLY A 451 -27.12 -10.10 -4.37
C GLY A 451 -27.22 -11.54 -4.88
N ALA A 452 -27.86 -11.70 -6.03
CA ALA A 452 -27.94 -12.98 -6.72
C ALA A 452 -26.53 -13.51 -7.06
N GLY A 453 -26.23 -14.75 -6.65
CA GLY A 453 -24.90 -15.35 -6.81
C GLY A 453 -23.85 -14.88 -5.81
N GLY A 454 -24.24 -14.10 -4.80
CA GLY A 454 -23.42 -13.73 -3.65
C GLY A 454 -23.39 -14.81 -2.56
N VAL A 455 -23.06 -14.42 -1.33
CA VAL A 455 -22.79 -15.32 -0.19
C VAL A 455 -24.02 -16.04 0.37
N GLY A 456 -25.23 -15.69 -0.10
CA GLY A 456 -26.46 -16.40 0.24
C GLY A 456 -26.98 -16.17 1.67
N VAL A 457 -26.56 -15.09 2.33
CA VAL A 457 -27.00 -14.69 3.68
C VAL A 457 -27.50 -13.25 3.71
N ASP A 458 -28.27 -12.92 4.73
CA ASP A 458 -28.68 -11.53 4.99
C ASP A 458 -27.47 -10.69 5.40
N VAL A 459 -27.41 -9.45 4.91
CA VAL A 459 -26.33 -8.50 5.24
C VAL A 459 -26.33 -8.12 6.72
N ASP A 460 -27.49 -8.20 7.39
CA ASP A 460 -27.62 -7.90 8.81
C ASP A 460 -26.90 -8.93 9.70
N ASP A 461 -26.70 -10.15 9.23
CA ASP A 461 -26.00 -11.23 9.94
C ASP A 461 -24.48 -11.21 9.73
N VAL A 462 -23.97 -10.28 8.92
CA VAL A 462 -22.57 -10.26 8.46
C VAL A 462 -21.83 -9.04 8.98
N ALA A 463 -20.79 -9.26 9.79
CA ALA A 463 -19.93 -8.20 10.32
C ALA A 463 -18.82 -7.81 9.32
N TYR A 464 -18.23 -8.80 8.65
CA TYR A 464 -17.18 -8.59 7.65
C TYR A 464 -17.14 -9.72 6.61
N LEU A 465 -16.52 -9.45 5.46
CA LEU A 465 -16.19 -10.47 4.47
C LEU A 465 -14.68 -10.74 4.47
N THR A 466 -14.29 -11.95 4.07
CA THR A 466 -12.93 -12.24 3.62
C THR A 466 -12.92 -12.54 2.12
N LEU A 467 -11.88 -12.06 1.43
CA LEU A 467 -11.65 -12.30 0.01
C LEU A 467 -10.33 -13.06 -0.11
N GLN A 468 -10.41 -14.36 -0.35
CA GLN A 468 -9.25 -15.21 -0.58
C GLN A 468 -9.04 -15.41 -2.07
N THR A 469 -7.81 -15.21 -2.55
CA THR A 469 -7.48 -15.34 -3.97
C THR A 469 -6.42 -16.40 -4.24
N ASN A 470 -6.49 -17.03 -5.41
CA ASN A 470 -5.49 -17.99 -5.90
C ASN A 470 -4.44 -17.38 -6.85
N GLY A 471 -4.51 -16.07 -7.07
CA GLY A 471 -3.58 -15.29 -7.87
C GLY A 471 -3.56 -13.83 -7.42
N THR A 472 -2.67 -13.04 -8.03
CA THR A 472 -2.56 -11.61 -7.72
C THR A 472 -3.81 -10.85 -8.18
N VAL A 473 -4.41 -10.05 -7.29
CA VAL A 473 -5.53 -9.16 -7.64
C VAL A 473 -5.33 -7.77 -7.05
N ARG A 474 -6.07 -6.81 -7.60
CA ARG A 474 -6.39 -5.54 -6.97
C ARG A 474 -7.88 -5.55 -6.68
N ALA A 475 -8.30 -5.07 -5.53
CA ALA A 475 -9.72 -5.00 -5.21
C ALA A 475 -10.07 -3.76 -4.40
N ALA A 476 -11.33 -3.35 -4.47
CA ALA A 476 -11.88 -2.28 -3.65
C ALA A 476 -13.30 -2.64 -3.21
N ALA A 477 -13.67 -2.21 -2.01
CA ALA A 477 -15.05 -2.19 -1.55
C ALA A 477 -15.65 -0.81 -1.84
N VAL A 478 -16.88 -0.79 -2.36
CA VAL A 478 -17.66 0.42 -2.63
C VAL A 478 -18.90 0.39 -1.78
N TYR A 479 -19.15 1.45 -1.03
CA TYR A 479 -20.28 1.60 -0.13
C TYR A 479 -21.22 2.70 -0.63
N GLY A 480 -22.53 2.43 -0.65
CA GLY A 480 -23.55 3.38 -1.12
C GLY A 480 -24.64 3.71 -0.10
N THR A 481 -24.55 3.17 1.13
CA THR A 481 -25.59 3.35 2.16
C THR A 481 -25.17 4.39 3.19
N GLY A 482 -25.95 5.47 3.31
CA GLY A 482 -25.65 6.56 4.24
C GLY A 482 -24.52 7.50 3.78
N GLY A 483 -24.13 7.41 2.51
CA GLY A 483 -23.06 8.17 1.86
C GLY A 483 -22.36 7.30 0.81
N PHE A 484 -21.23 7.78 0.28
CA PHE A 484 -20.45 7.11 -0.75
C PHE A 484 -18.97 7.04 -0.33
N ALA A 485 -18.43 5.83 -0.23
CA ALA A 485 -17.02 5.60 0.11
C ALA A 485 -16.42 4.50 -0.76
N VAL A 486 -15.12 4.58 -1.03
CA VAL A 486 -14.35 3.55 -1.73
C VAL A 486 -13.12 3.19 -0.91
N THR A 487 -13.02 1.93 -0.51
CA THR A 487 -11.89 1.43 0.28
C THR A 487 -11.07 0.44 -0.55
N PRO A 488 -9.85 0.79 -0.99
CA PRO A 488 -8.91 -0.16 -1.57
C PRO A 488 -8.59 -1.26 -0.57
N LEU A 489 -8.57 -2.50 -1.05
CA LEU A 489 -8.30 -3.68 -0.25
C LEU A 489 -6.85 -4.12 -0.43
N THR A 490 -6.28 -4.63 0.65
CA THR A 490 -4.95 -5.25 0.67
C THR A 490 -5.02 -6.55 1.45
N ALA A 491 -4.13 -7.50 1.15
CA ALA A 491 -4.03 -8.72 1.92
C ALA A 491 -3.71 -8.41 3.39
N ALA A 492 -4.39 -9.11 4.31
CA ALA A 492 -4.08 -9.03 5.72
C ALA A 492 -2.65 -9.53 5.98
N PRO A 493 -1.88 -8.87 6.86
CA PRO A 493 -0.48 -9.19 7.09
C PRO A 493 -0.34 -10.50 7.89
N VAL A 494 -0.19 -11.62 7.19
CA VAL A 494 0.09 -12.92 7.81
C VAL A 494 1.58 -13.22 7.79
N ARG A 495 2.21 -13.02 6.63
CA ARG A 495 3.65 -13.20 6.44
C ARG A 495 4.23 -12.03 5.68
N GLU A 496 5.43 -11.61 6.07
CA GLU A 496 6.18 -10.55 5.41
C GLU A 496 7.63 -11.01 5.19
N ALA A 497 8.31 -10.48 4.19
CA ALA A 497 9.70 -10.81 3.92
C ALA A 497 10.58 -10.40 5.11
N ALA A 498 11.41 -11.30 5.62
CA ALA A 498 12.35 -10.96 6.67
C ALA A 498 13.27 -9.80 6.22
N PRO A 499 13.54 -8.80 7.07
CA PRO A 499 14.56 -7.81 6.77
C PRO A 499 15.90 -8.52 6.59
N VAL A 500 16.59 -8.22 5.49
CA VAL A 500 17.92 -8.79 5.20
C VAL A 500 18.94 -8.15 6.13
N VAL A 501 19.21 -8.78 7.27
CA VAL A 501 20.28 -8.36 8.18
C VAL A 501 21.60 -8.90 7.64
N ARG A 502 22.46 -8.01 7.13
CA ARG A 502 23.86 -8.37 6.87
C ARG A 502 24.64 -8.22 8.18
N PRO A 503 25.26 -9.28 8.71
CA PRO A 503 26.23 -9.12 9.79
C PRO A 503 27.33 -8.18 9.29
N VAL A 504 27.58 -7.10 10.03
CA VAL A 504 28.82 -6.33 9.84
C VAL A 504 29.94 -7.27 10.30
N ALA A 505 30.90 -7.56 9.41
CA ALA A 505 32.05 -8.38 9.78
C ALA A 505 32.78 -7.73 10.98
N PRO A 506 33.24 -8.53 11.96
CA PRO A 506 33.80 -8.05 13.22
C PRO A 506 35.05 -7.18 13.06
#